data_AF-A0A256XEB0-F1
#
_entry.id   AF-A0A256XEB0-F1
#
_cell.length_a   1.000
_cell.length_b   1.000
_cell.length_c   1.000
_cell.angle_alpha   90.00
_cell.angle_beta   90.00
_cell.angle_gamma   90.00
#
_symmetry.space_group_name_H-M   'P 1'
#
loop_
_entity.id
_entity.type
_entity.pdbx_description
1 polymer ?
#
loop_
_entity_poly.entity_id
_entity_poly.type
_entity_poly.pdbx_seq_one_letter_code
_entity_poly.pdbx_strand_id
1 'polypeptide(L)'
;MNTQAKVVGAVKGIQLKKESILLAEAGSEVAVSLDGAVYGRNIFEGELLYTFISGRDIRNILMDEDTSSELKELVKTIRDIKKEHG
;
A
#
# COMPACT_ATOMS: atom_id res chain seq x y z
N MET A 1 0.96 -4.90 2.01
CA MET A 1 0.13 -6.06 2.37
C MET A 1 -0.57 -6.56 1.13
N ASN A 2 -0.87 -7.85 1.04
CA ASN A 2 -1.65 -8.41 -0.06
C ASN A 2 -3.16 -8.37 0.26
N THR A 3 -3.98 -8.87 -0.67
CA THR A 3 -5.45 -8.97 -0.54
C THR A 3 -5.91 -9.88 0.60
N GLN A 4 -5.02 -10.67 1.19
CA GLN A 4 -5.30 -11.52 2.37
C GLN A 4 -4.89 -10.85 3.69
N ALA A 5 -4.72 -9.53 3.70
CA ALA A 5 -4.23 -8.74 4.83
C ALA A 5 -2.83 -9.14 5.37
N LYS A 6 -2.05 -9.96 4.64
CA LYS A 6 -0.70 -10.36 5.05
C LYS A 6 0.32 -9.29 4.68
N VAL A 7 1.16 -8.90 5.63
CA VAL A 7 2.29 -8.00 5.37
C VAL A 7 3.37 -8.79 4.62
N VAL A 8 3.72 -8.32 3.42
CA VAL A 8 4.69 -8.97 2.53
C VAL A 8 6.10 -8.36 2.63
N GLY A 9 6.20 -7.18 3.25
CA GLY A 9 7.44 -6.43 3.37
C GLY A 9 7.19 -4.95 3.67
N ALA A 10 8.27 -4.17 3.66
CA ALA A 10 8.25 -2.72 3.84
C ALA A 10 9.02 -2.02 2.71
N VAL A 11 8.56 -0.83 2.30
CA VAL A 11 9.27 -0.04 1.26
C VAL A 11 10.59 0.48 1.83
N LYS A 12 11.69 0.14 1.16
CA LYS A 12 13.04 0.61 1.50
C LYS A 12 13.47 1.79 0.62
N GLY A 13 12.96 1.87 -0.60
CA GLY A 13 13.26 2.95 -1.52
C GLY A 13 12.43 2.86 -2.80
N ILE A 14 12.28 4.02 -3.45
CA ILE A 14 11.54 4.17 -4.70
C ILE A 14 12.49 4.83 -5.70
N GLN A 15 12.53 4.32 -6.93
CA GLN A 15 13.35 4.85 -7.99
C GLN A 15 12.54 5.09 -9.26
N LEU A 16 12.72 6.28 -9.85
CA LEU A 16 12.21 6.63 -11.17
C LEU A 16 13.40 6.94 -12.07
N LYS A 17 13.55 6.21 -13.18
CA LYS A 17 14.64 6.43 -14.15
C LYS A 17 16.05 6.49 -13.53
N LYS A 18 16.32 5.62 -12.56
CA LYS A 18 17.58 5.52 -11.77
C LYS A 18 17.81 6.64 -10.74
N GLU A 19 16.85 7.55 -10.56
CA GLU A 19 16.88 8.55 -9.51
C GLU A 19 16.03 8.12 -8.33
N SER A 20 16.53 8.33 -7.11
CA SER A 20 15.78 8.02 -5.90
C SER A 20 14.76 9.12 -5.62
N ILE A 21 13.50 8.75 -5.43
CA ILE A 21 12.40 9.67 -5.14
C ILE A 21 11.75 9.33 -3.80
N LEU A 22 11.14 10.34 -3.17
CA LEU A 22 10.44 10.17 -1.90
C LEU A 22 8.97 9.77 -2.07
N LEU A 23 8.36 10.17 -3.19
CA LEU A 23 6.94 9.97 -3.46
C LEU A 23 6.76 9.57 -4.92
N ALA A 24 5.90 8.58 -5.15
CA ALA A 24 5.37 8.24 -6.46
C ALA A 24 3.86 8.52 -6.46
N GLU A 25 3.38 9.21 -7.49
CA GLU A 25 1.97 9.55 -7.65
C GLU A 25 1.25 8.52 -8.52
N ALA A 26 -0.09 8.58 -8.53
CA ALA A 26 -0.92 7.70 -9.35
C ALA A 26 -0.48 7.71 -10.82
N GLY A 27 -0.40 6.51 -11.42
CA GLY A 27 0.06 6.34 -12.80
C GLY A 27 1.58 6.31 -12.99
N SER A 28 2.38 6.50 -11.94
CA SER A 28 3.83 6.40 -12.02
C SER A 28 4.30 4.94 -12.12
N GLU A 29 5.06 4.62 -13.15
CA GLU A 29 5.81 3.36 -13.23
C GLU A 29 7.20 3.56 -12.60
N VAL A 30 7.43 2.91 -11.45
CA VAL A 30 8.64 3.07 -10.64
C VAL A 30 9.19 1.72 -10.22
N ALA A 31 10.51 1.68 -9.99
CA ALA A 31 11.13 0.55 -9.31
C ALA A 31 11.01 0.74 -7.80
N VAL A 32 10.43 -0.24 -7.11
CA VAL A 32 10.26 -0.22 -5.65
C VAL A 32 11.12 -1.32 -5.03
N SER A 33 12.00 -0.93 -4.10
CA SER A 33 12.74 -1.89 -3.28
C SER A 33 11.93 -2.21 -2.03
N LEU A 34 11.62 -3.49 -1.82
CA LEU A 34 10.91 -3.97 -0.63
C LEU A 34 11.84 -4.80 0.24
N ASP A 35 11.90 -4.47 1.54
CA ASP A 35 12.56 -5.30 2.54
C ASP A 35 11.63 -6.41 3.02
N GLY A 36 12.14 -7.64 3.13
CA GLY A 36 11.37 -8.83 3.53
C GLY A 36 10.47 -9.46 2.45
N ALA A 37 10.38 -8.87 1.27
CA ALA A 37 9.62 -9.44 0.15
C ALA A 37 10.49 -10.41 -0.68
N VAL A 38 9.92 -11.55 -1.06
CA VAL A 38 10.56 -12.65 -1.79
C VAL A 38 9.67 -13.07 -2.96
N TYR A 39 10.13 -12.77 -4.18
CA TYR A 39 9.45 -13.13 -5.42
C TYR A 39 9.22 -14.64 -5.53
N GLY A 40 8.00 -15.03 -5.93
CA GLY A 40 7.58 -16.42 -6.05
C GLY A 40 7.26 -17.10 -4.71
N ARG A 41 7.32 -16.37 -3.59
CA ARG A 41 6.99 -16.89 -2.26
C ARG A 41 5.90 -16.08 -1.57
N ASN A 42 6.12 -14.79 -1.35
CA ASN A 42 5.16 -13.91 -0.68
C ASN A 42 4.73 -12.69 -1.53
N ILE A 43 5.34 -12.53 -2.71
CA ILE A 43 4.89 -11.61 -3.76
C ILE A 43 4.95 -12.33 -5.11
N PHE A 44 3.97 -12.07 -5.97
CA PHE A 44 3.88 -12.62 -7.31
C PHE A 44 3.65 -11.51 -8.35
N GLU A 45 4.02 -11.77 -9.60
CA GLU A 45 3.79 -10.84 -10.69
C GLU A 45 2.28 -10.61 -10.92
N GLY A 46 1.91 -9.37 -11.19
CA GLY A 46 0.50 -8.97 -11.39
C GLY A 46 -0.31 -8.83 -10.09
N GLU A 47 0.26 -9.09 -8.91
CA GLU A 47 -0.45 -8.86 -7.65
C GLU A 47 -0.61 -7.38 -7.33
N LEU A 48 -1.78 -7.04 -6.78
CA LEU A 48 -2.04 -5.73 -6.21
C LEU A 48 -1.68 -5.72 -4.72
N LEU A 49 -0.77 -4.82 -4.34
CA LEU A 49 -0.34 -4.62 -2.96
C LEU A 49 -0.86 -3.30 -2.41
N TYR A 50 -1.21 -3.30 -1.14
CA TYR A 50 -1.72 -2.15 -0.42
C TYR A 50 -0.78 -1.72 0.70
N THR A 51 -0.77 -0.44 1.04
CA THR A 51 -0.10 0.05 2.25
C THR A 51 -0.79 -0.52 3.49
N PHE A 52 -0.01 -1.00 4.45
CA PHE A 52 -0.57 -1.38 5.74
C PHE A 52 -0.81 -0.12 6.57
N ILE A 53 -2.07 0.15 6.93
CA ILE A 53 -2.47 1.33 7.71
C ILE A 53 -3.06 0.87 9.04
N SER A 54 -2.67 1.45 10.18
CA SER A 54 -3.20 1.04 11.47
C SER A 54 -4.70 1.33 11.58
N GLY A 55 -5.42 0.61 12.45
CA GLY A 55 -6.86 0.86 12.65
C GLY A 55 -7.16 2.27 13.19
N ARG A 56 -6.20 2.89 13.89
CA ARG A 56 -6.30 4.29 14.34
C ARG A 56 -6.18 5.24 13.15
N ASP A 57 -5.17 5.04 12.30
CA ASP A 57 -4.93 5.92 11.14
C ASP A 57 -6.06 5.80 10.11
N ILE A 58 -6.62 4.60 9.90
CA ILE A 58 -7.82 4.40 9.09
C ILE A 58 -8.96 5.31 9.59
N ARG A 59 -9.22 5.33 10.91
CA ARG A 59 -10.28 6.19 11.46
C ARG A 59 -9.96 7.67 11.25
N ASN A 60 -8.72 8.08 11.51
CA ASN A 60 -8.30 9.47 11.35
C ASN A 60 -8.49 9.95 9.90
N ILE A 61 -8.04 9.17 8.91
CA ILE A 61 -8.15 9.52 7.49
C ILE A 61 -9.62 9.57 7.03
N LEU A 62 -10.46 8.66 7.53
CA LEU A 62 -11.88 8.65 7.16
C LEU A 62 -12.69 9.78 7.80
N MET A 63 -12.27 10.28 8.97
CA MET A 63 -12.91 11.39 9.68
C MET A 63 -12.41 12.76 9.23
N ASP A 64 -11.24 12.83 8.60
CA ASP A 64 -10.67 14.05 8.06
C ASP A 64 -11.49 14.55 6.84
N GLU A 65 -12.03 15.76 6.93
CA GLU A 65 -12.87 16.35 5.89
C GLU A 65 -12.05 16.73 4.64
N ASP A 66 -10.77 17.09 4.79
CA ASP A 66 -9.89 17.53 3.71
C ASP A 66 -9.37 16.36 2.86
N THR A 67 -9.46 15.14 3.37
CA THR A 67 -9.10 13.93 2.63
C THR A 67 -10.08 13.69 1.47
N SER A 68 -9.54 13.52 0.26
CA SER A 68 -10.31 13.30 -0.97
C SER A 68 -11.21 12.06 -0.90
N SER A 69 -12.32 12.09 -1.64
CA SER A 69 -13.24 10.94 -1.73
C SER A 69 -12.54 9.70 -2.26
N GLU A 70 -11.67 9.84 -3.27
CA GLU A 70 -10.89 8.74 -3.84
C GLU A 70 -9.98 8.06 -2.80
N LEU A 71 -9.25 8.87 -2.02
CA LEU A 71 -8.40 8.33 -0.95
C LEU A 71 -9.23 7.67 0.15
N LYS A 72 -10.40 8.23 0.50
CA LYS A 72 -11.32 7.61 1.45
C LYS A 72 -11.83 6.24 0.96
N GLU A 73 -12.18 6.10 -0.32
CA GLU A 73 -12.60 4.82 -0.89
C GLU A 73 -11.47 3.77 -0.88
N LEU A 74 -10.24 4.19 -1.19
CA LEU A 74 -9.06 3.31 -1.08
C LEU A 74 -8.84 2.85 0.37
N VAL A 75 -8.95 3.76 1.34
CA VAL A 75 -8.80 3.42 2.76
C VAL A 75 -9.93 2.52 3.25
N LYS A 76 -11.17 2.68 2.76
CA LYS A 76 -12.27 1.75 3.03
C LYS A 76 -11.95 0.36 2.48
N THR A 77 -11.43 0.26 1.26
CA THR A 77 -10.97 -1.01 0.68
C THR A 77 -9.92 -1.70 1.57
N ILE A 78 -8.91 -0.96 2.02
CA ILE A 78 -7.87 -1.46 2.94
C ILE A 78 -8.49 -1.94 4.26
N ARG A 79 -9.45 -1.22 4.81
CA ARG A 79 -10.17 -1.58 6.03
C ARG A 79 -10.96 -2.88 5.85
N ASP A 80 -11.62 -3.04 4.71
CA ASP A 80 -12.51 -4.18 4.47
C ASP A 80 -11.69 -5.47 4.24
N ILE A 81 -10.58 -5.39 3.50
CA ILE A 81 -9.57 -6.47 3.41
C ILE A 81 -9.11 -6.91 4.81
N LYS A 82 -8.84 -5.96 5.71
CA LYS A 82 -8.42 -6.26 7.08
C LYS A 82 -9.51 -6.89 7.94
N LYS A 83 -10.78 -6.60 7.69
CA LYS A 83 -11.91 -7.19 8.43
C LYS A 83 -12.25 -8.59 7.96
N GLU A 84 -12.10 -8.88 6.67
CA GLU A 84 -12.37 -10.20 6.10
C GLU A 84 -11.32 -11.24 6.53
N HIS A 85 -10.13 -10.81 6.91
CA HIS A 85 -8.98 -11.67 7.20
C HIS A 85 -8.32 -11.45 8.57
N GLY A 86 -8.92 -10.62 9.43
CA GLY A 86 -8.45 -10.33 10.80
C GLY A 86 -9.29 -11.04 11.85
#